data_AF-A0A956VWC8-F1
#
_entry.id   AF-A0A956VWC8-F1
#
_cell.length_a   1.000
_cell.length_b   1.000
_cell.length_c   1.000
_cell.angle_alpha   90.00
_cell.angle_beta   90.00
_cell.angle_gamma   90.00
#
_symmetry.space_group_name_H-M   'P 1'
#
loop_
_entity.id
_entity.type
_entity.pdbx_description
1 polymer ?
#
loop_
_entity_poly.entity_id
_entity_poly.type
_entity_poly.pdbx_seq_one_letter_code
_entity_poly.pdbx_strand_id
1 'polypeptide(L)'
;ATPMGAALVDIRDYLDANPGEFLVVIVQDQTSPEDTIREFEVADLAQRAYAHPPGEPWPTLGELLDDGKQLLVLAEHDAGGADWYQPAFDVLQETALTATQADFACTPGRGDAANPLFLLNHWLPRRPALPSDALEVNAADVLLERARRCAADRGDVPNIVAVDFYDAGDLFTSVDALNGLPGEDEAP
;
A
#
# COMPACT_ATOMS: atom_id res chain seq x y z
N ALA A 1 21.01 1.71 8.65
CA ALA A 1 20.16 1.39 7.49
C ALA A 1 20.16 -0.12 7.33
N THR A 2 19.00 -0.71 7.05
CA THR A 2 18.86 -2.15 6.76
C THR A 2 19.12 -2.38 5.26
N PRO A 3 19.95 -3.34 4.85
CA PRO A 3 20.11 -3.69 3.44
C PRO A 3 18.81 -4.21 2.83
N MET A 4 18.50 -3.84 1.57
CA MET A 4 17.28 -4.25 0.89
C MET A 4 17.11 -5.78 0.84
N GLY A 5 18.16 -6.52 0.44
CA GLY A 5 18.11 -7.98 0.38
C GLY A 5 17.77 -8.64 1.72
N ALA A 6 18.17 -8.05 2.86
CA ALA A 6 17.77 -8.56 4.18
C ALA A 6 16.27 -8.35 4.45
N ALA A 7 15.73 -7.17 4.12
CA ALA A 7 14.30 -6.89 4.26
C ALA A 7 13.45 -7.76 3.31
N LEU A 8 13.95 -8.06 2.10
CA LEU A 8 13.28 -8.96 1.16
C LEU A 8 13.29 -10.41 1.66
N VAL A 9 14.34 -10.85 2.34
CA VAL A 9 14.35 -12.16 3.02
C VAL A 9 13.28 -12.22 4.10
N ASP A 10 13.11 -11.17 4.90
CA ASP A 10 12.04 -11.11 5.91
C ASP A 10 10.64 -11.19 5.25
N ILE A 11 10.45 -10.53 4.11
CA ILE A 11 9.21 -10.63 3.31
C ILE A 11 8.99 -12.06 2.81
N ARG A 12 10.02 -12.71 2.25
CA ARG A 12 9.91 -14.11 1.80
C ARG A 12 9.50 -15.03 2.94
N ASP A 13 10.19 -14.93 4.07
CA ASP A 13 9.94 -15.81 5.21
C ASP A 13 8.51 -15.58 5.78
N TYR A 14 8.01 -14.34 5.75
CA TYR A 14 6.61 -14.04 6.07
C TYR A 14 5.63 -14.70 5.09
N LEU A 15 5.85 -14.58 3.78
CA LEU A 15 4.97 -15.16 2.76
C LEU A 15 4.97 -16.70 2.78
N ASP A 16 6.12 -17.31 3.11
CA ASP A 16 6.24 -18.76 3.31
C ASP A 16 5.42 -19.25 4.51
N ALA A 17 5.41 -18.47 5.60
CA ALA A 17 4.63 -18.78 6.79
C ALA A 17 3.13 -18.48 6.61
N ASN A 18 2.76 -17.61 5.67
CA ASN A 18 1.39 -17.12 5.48
C ASN A 18 0.95 -17.22 4.01
N PRO A 19 0.61 -18.42 3.51
CA PRO A 19 0.29 -18.64 2.10
C PRO A 19 -1.02 -17.97 1.63
N GLY A 20 -1.86 -17.50 2.56
CA GLY A 20 -3.08 -16.76 2.25
C GLY A 20 -2.90 -15.25 2.16
N GLU A 21 -1.68 -14.74 2.36
CA GLU A 21 -1.39 -13.31 2.42
C GLU A 21 -0.86 -12.79 1.08
N PHE A 22 -1.24 -11.55 0.77
CA PHE A 22 -0.80 -10.81 -0.41
C PHE A 22 -0.27 -9.44 0.01
N LEU A 23 0.91 -9.05 -0.48
CA LEU A 23 1.52 -7.77 -0.13
C LEU A 23 1.66 -6.86 -1.37
N VAL A 24 1.42 -5.57 -1.16
CA VAL A 24 1.77 -4.52 -2.12
C VAL A 24 3.03 -3.83 -1.63
N VAL A 25 4.09 -3.85 -2.46
CA VAL A 25 5.38 -3.25 -2.14
C VAL A 25 5.65 -2.11 -3.12
N ILE A 26 5.66 -0.88 -2.61
CA ILE A 26 6.03 0.31 -3.38
C ILE A 26 7.48 0.66 -3.07
N VAL A 27 8.37 0.46 -4.03
CA VAL A 27 9.80 0.75 -3.92
C VAL A 27 10.05 2.21 -4.26
N GLN A 28 10.66 2.93 -3.33
CA GLN A 28 11.14 4.28 -3.58
C GLN A 28 12.45 4.23 -4.40
N ASP A 29 12.60 5.08 -5.42
CA ASP A 29 13.70 5.09 -6.39
C ASP A 29 15.06 5.57 -5.83
N GLN A 30 15.37 5.22 -4.56
CA GLN A 30 16.67 5.42 -3.93
C GLN A 30 17.69 4.33 -4.30
N THR A 31 17.22 3.24 -4.92
CA THR A 31 18.01 2.15 -5.49
C THR A 31 17.71 2.09 -6.98
N SER A 32 18.67 1.69 -7.83
CA SER A 32 18.37 1.55 -9.26
C SER A 32 17.35 0.43 -9.49
N PRO A 33 16.56 0.49 -10.57
CA PRO A 33 15.63 -0.58 -10.88
C PRO A 33 16.34 -1.91 -11.14
N GLU A 34 17.53 -1.93 -11.74
CA GLU A 34 18.31 -3.15 -11.98
C GLU A 34 18.74 -3.82 -10.67
N ASP A 35 19.20 -3.02 -9.70
CA ASP A 35 19.54 -3.53 -8.37
C ASP A 35 18.28 -4.02 -7.63
N THR A 36 17.16 -3.30 -7.73
CA THR A 36 15.87 -3.73 -7.18
C THR A 36 15.46 -5.10 -7.75
N ILE A 37 15.42 -5.23 -9.09
CA ILE A 37 15.09 -6.47 -9.78
C ILE A 37 16.00 -7.60 -9.32
N ARG A 38 17.31 -7.38 -9.32
CA ARG A 38 18.32 -8.36 -8.90
C ARG A 38 18.10 -8.83 -7.46
N GLU A 39 17.80 -7.92 -6.52
CA GLU A 39 17.58 -8.28 -5.11
C GLU A 39 16.28 -9.09 -4.92
N PHE A 40 15.21 -8.78 -5.66
CA PHE A 40 13.98 -9.59 -5.66
C PHE A 40 14.19 -10.98 -6.26
N GLU A 41 15.02 -11.12 -7.30
CA GLU A 41 15.40 -12.42 -7.87
C GLU A 41 16.25 -13.24 -6.89
N VAL A 42 17.26 -12.63 -6.26
CA VAL A 42 18.11 -13.29 -5.25
C VAL A 42 17.30 -13.74 -4.03
N ALA A 43 16.29 -12.96 -3.64
CA ALA A 43 15.38 -13.30 -2.55
C ALA A 43 14.32 -14.34 -2.93
N ASP A 44 14.26 -14.80 -4.19
CA ASP A 44 13.24 -15.74 -4.68
C ASP A 44 11.81 -15.19 -4.50
N LEU A 45 11.63 -13.90 -4.82
CA LEU A 45 10.33 -13.21 -4.76
C LEU A 45 9.79 -12.81 -6.14
N ALA A 46 10.65 -12.66 -7.15
CA ALA A 46 10.27 -12.21 -8.49
C ALA A 46 9.17 -13.09 -9.13
N GLN A 47 9.22 -14.40 -8.93
CA GLN A 47 8.25 -15.35 -9.45
C GLN A 47 6.89 -15.31 -8.71
N ARG A 48 6.85 -14.74 -7.50
CA ARG A 48 5.63 -14.49 -6.72
C ARG A 48 4.98 -13.15 -7.04
N ALA A 49 5.66 -12.29 -7.79
CA ALA A 49 5.14 -11.00 -8.21
C ALA A 49 4.17 -11.14 -9.39
N TYR A 50 3.01 -10.51 -9.25
CA TYR A 50 2.01 -10.40 -10.30
C TYR A 50 2.39 -9.26 -11.26
N ALA A 51 2.45 -9.59 -12.55
CA ALA A 51 2.58 -8.61 -13.62
C ALA A 51 1.18 -8.32 -14.18
N HIS A 52 0.62 -7.16 -13.85
CA HIS A 52 -0.68 -6.76 -14.39
C HIS A 52 -0.53 -6.38 -15.88
N PRO A 53 -1.24 -7.05 -16.80
CA PRO A 53 -1.21 -6.66 -18.20
C PRO A 53 -2.05 -5.39 -18.42
N PRO A 54 -1.54 -4.35 -19.11
CA PRO A 54 -2.28 -3.12 -19.33
C PRO A 54 -3.63 -3.34 -20.02
N GLY A 55 -4.71 -2.82 -19.42
CA GLY A 55 -6.06 -2.86 -19.99
C GLY A 55 -6.83 -4.17 -19.80
N GLU A 56 -6.22 -5.18 -19.18
CA GLU A 56 -6.92 -6.39 -18.75
C GLU A 56 -7.68 -6.15 -17.43
N PRO A 57 -8.76 -6.89 -17.13
CA PRO A 57 -9.42 -6.82 -15.84
C PRO A 57 -8.49 -7.30 -14.72
N TRP A 58 -8.65 -6.72 -13.53
CA TRP A 58 -7.91 -7.16 -12.34
C TRP A 58 -8.44 -8.50 -11.83
N PRO A 59 -7.57 -9.47 -11.55
CA PRO A 59 -7.95 -10.68 -10.83
C PRO A 59 -8.29 -10.36 -9.37
N THR A 60 -9.04 -11.25 -8.74
CA THR A 60 -9.24 -11.22 -7.29
C THR A 60 -7.95 -11.64 -6.56
N LEU A 61 -7.83 -11.28 -5.28
CA LEU A 61 -6.72 -11.77 -4.44
C LEU A 61 -6.70 -13.30 -4.37
N GLY A 62 -7.87 -13.96 -4.32
CA GLY A 62 -7.95 -15.43 -4.32
C GLY A 62 -7.38 -16.06 -5.59
N GLU A 63 -7.72 -15.52 -6.76
CA GLU A 63 -7.17 -16.00 -8.05
C GLU A 63 -5.66 -15.78 -8.14
N LEU A 64 -5.15 -14.66 -7.62
CA LEU A 64 -3.71 -14.41 -7.56
C LEU A 64 -3.00 -15.45 -6.68
N LEU A 65 -3.53 -15.71 -5.49
CA LEU A 65 -2.98 -16.70 -4.55
C LEU A 65 -3.02 -18.12 -5.13
N ASP A 66 -4.11 -18.49 -5.81
CA ASP A 66 -4.26 -19.78 -6.50
C ASP A 66 -3.23 -19.96 -7.64
N ASP A 67 -2.79 -18.87 -8.29
CA ASP A 67 -1.71 -18.85 -9.30
C ASP A 67 -0.30 -18.70 -8.67
N GLY A 68 -0.19 -18.77 -7.33
CA GLY A 68 1.08 -18.63 -6.61
C GLY A 68 1.64 -17.21 -6.61
N LYS A 69 0.80 -16.21 -6.85
CA LYS A 69 1.15 -14.78 -6.78
C LYS A 69 0.77 -14.23 -5.41
N GLN A 70 1.76 -13.66 -4.73
CA GLN A 70 1.61 -13.08 -3.38
C GLN A 70 2.11 -11.63 -3.29
N LEU A 71 2.58 -11.06 -4.41
CA LEU A 71 3.13 -9.71 -4.44
C LEU A 71 2.58 -8.91 -5.62
N LEU A 72 2.32 -7.63 -5.37
CA LEU A 72 2.33 -6.58 -6.38
C LEU A 72 3.50 -5.64 -6.08
N VAL A 73 4.48 -5.58 -6.97
CA VAL A 73 5.68 -4.75 -6.76
C VAL A 73 5.66 -3.57 -7.71
N LEU A 74 5.74 -2.37 -7.13
CA LEU A 74 5.57 -1.12 -7.86
C LEU A 74 6.75 -0.20 -7.64
N ALA A 75 7.25 0.44 -8.69
CA ALA A 75 8.26 1.48 -8.61
C ALA A 75 7.59 2.84 -8.40
N GLU A 76 8.13 3.72 -7.56
CA GLU A 76 7.58 5.07 -7.45
C GLU A 76 7.64 5.82 -8.79
N HIS A 77 8.75 5.68 -9.54
CA HIS A 77 8.85 6.20 -10.92
C HIS A 77 9.49 5.23 -11.91
N ASP A 78 10.71 4.71 -11.66
CA ASP A 78 11.45 3.89 -12.63
C ASP A 78 11.42 2.40 -12.28
N ALA A 79 10.71 1.62 -13.10
CA ALA A 79 10.53 0.19 -12.91
C ALA A 79 11.51 -0.68 -13.72
N GLY A 80 12.41 -0.07 -14.50
CA GLY A 80 13.36 -0.80 -15.32
C GLY A 80 12.70 -1.74 -16.34
N GLY A 81 13.19 -2.99 -16.41
CA GLY A 81 12.89 -3.91 -17.52
C GLY A 81 12.19 -5.21 -17.16
N ALA A 82 11.75 -5.41 -15.91
CA ALA A 82 11.07 -6.64 -15.51
C ALA A 82 9.54 -6.46 -15.56
N ASP A 83 8.82 -7.35 -16.26
CA ASP A 83 7.37 -7.21 -16.48
C ASP A 83 6.54 -7.12 -15.18
N TRP A 84 7.02 -7.74 -14.09
CA TRP A 84 6.37 -7.75 -12.78
C TRP A 84 6.66 -6.51 -11.92
N TYR A 85 7.65 -5.69 -12.29
CA TYR A 85 7.99 -4.45 -11.62
C TYR A 85 7.47 -3.30 -12.47
N GLN A 86 6.39 -2.65 -12.03
CA GLN A 86 5.65 -1.69 -12.86
C GLN A 86 5.61 -0.30 -12.19
N PRO A 87 5.51 0.80 -12.95
CA PRO A 87 5.33 2.12 -12.35
C PRO A 87 4.05 2.19 -11.51
N ALA A 88 4.17 2.63 -10.26
CA ALA A 88 3.08 2.69 -9.29
C ALA A 88 1.87 3.42 -9.85
N PHE A 89 2.09 4.59 -10.45
CA PHE A 89 1.02 5.49 -10.88
C PHE A 89 0.40 5.13 -12.24
N ASP A 90 0.83 4.04 -12.87
CA ASP A 90 0.10 3.43 -13.99
C ASP A 90 -1.12 2.62 -13.49
N VAL A 91 -1.11 2.20 -12.21
CA VAL A 91 -2.19 1.39 -11.59
C VAL A 91 -2.75 1.99 -10.30
N LEU A 92 -2.06 2.95 -9.69
CA LEU A 92 -2.49 3.68 -8.49
C LEU A 92 -3.03 5.06 -8.84
N GLN A 93 -4.04 5.48 -8.10
CA GLN A 93 -4.35 6.88 -7.80
C GLN A 93 -4.09 7.15 -6.34
N GLU A 94 -3.73 8.37 -5.98
CA GLU A 94 -3.55 8.75 -4.58
C GLU A 94 -4.24 10.07 -4.20
N THR A 95 -4.35 10.31 -2.90
CA THR A 95 -4.53 11.68 -2.38
C THR A 95 -3.21 12.43 -2.34
N ALA A 96 -3.23 13.74 -2.63
CA ALA A 96 -2.04 14.58 -2.50
C ALA A 96 -1.46 14.54 -1.07
N LEU A 97 -0.15 14.67 -0.96
CA LEU A 97 0.51 14.84 0.33
C LEU A 97 0.08 16.16 0.97
N THR A 98 -0.35 16.11 2.23
CA THR A 98 -0.96 17.25 2.92
C THR A 98 0.04 17.96 3.81
N ALA A 99 -0.21 19.25 4.12
CA ALA A 99 0.67 20.06 4.96
C ALA A 99 0.36 19.89 6.47
N THR A 100 -0.92 19.70 6.82
CA THR A 100 -1.41 19.57 8.20
C THR A 100 -2.61 18.61 8.28
N GLN A 101 -3.06 18.28 9.50
CA GLN A 101 -4.27 17.47 9.73
C GLN A 101 -5.53 18.16 9.19
N ALA A 102 -5.63 19.49 9.34
CA ALA A 102 -6.75 20.26 8.80
C ALA A 102 -6.77 20.24 7.26
N ASP A 103 -5.61 20.00 6.63
CA ASP A 103 -5.45 19.91 5.19
C ASP A 103 -5.62 18.48 4.65
N PHE A 104 -6.18 17.54 5.43
CA PHE A 104 -6.54 16.19 4.99
C PHE A 104 -7.68 16.17 3.96
N ALA A 105 -7.50 16.91 2.87
CA ALA A 105 -8.32 16.92 1.69
C ALA A 105 -8.19 15.61 0.90
N CYS A 106 -9.18 15.35 0.06
CA CYS A 106 -9.24 14.19 -0.84
C CYS A 106 -8.77 14.55 -2.26
N THR A 107 -8.03 15.66 -2.39
CA THR A 107 -7.50 16.18 -3.66
C THR A 107 -6.63 15.13 -4.34
N PRO A 108 -6.78 14.91 -5.66
CA PRO A 108 -5.89 14.04 -6.42
C PRO A 108 -4.41 14.42 -6.25
N GLY A 109 -3.59 13.40 -5.95
CA GLY A 109 -2.14 13.47 -6.03
C GLY A 109 -1.66 12.95 -7.38
N ARG A 110 -0.76 11.98 -7.35
CA ARG A 110 -0.28 11.26 -8.55
C ARG A 110 -1.28 10.19 -9.01
N GLY A 111 -1.10 9.73 -10.25
CA GLY A 111 -1.93 8.71 -10.88
C GLY A 111 -3.20 9.23 -11.54
N ASP A 112 -3.75 8.44 -12.46
CA ASP A 112 -5.04 8.74 -13.11
C ASP A 112 -6.19 8.36 -12.17
N ALA A 113 -7.23 9.20 -12.06
CA ALA A 113 -8.38 8.92 -11.21
C ALA A 113 -9.22 7.71 -11.66
N ALA A 114 -8.99 7.19 -12.88
CA ALA A 114 -9.58 5.94 -13.37
C ALA A 114 -8.79 4.70 -12.93
N ASN A 115 -7.61 4.85 -12.32
CA ASN A 115 -6.81 3.73 -11.85
C ASN A 115 -7.52 2.98 -10.71
N PRO A 116 -7.45 1.65 -10.67
CA PRO A 116 -8.27 0.83 -9.77
C PRO A 116 -7.73 0.74 -8.34
N LEU A 117 -6.45 1.09 -8.11
CA LEU A 117 -5.88 1.09 -6.77
C LEU A 117 -5.90 2.50 -6.21
N PHE A 118 -6.50 2.69 -5.04
CA PHE A 118 -6.63 3.98 -4.39
C PHE A 118 -5.82 4.03 -3.08
N LEU A 119 -4.72 4.77 -3.12
CA LEU A 119 -3.83 5.06 -2.00
C LEU A 119 -4.25 6.34 -1.25
N LEU A 120 -4.68 6.17 0.00
CA LEU A 120 -4.92 7.28 0.92
C LEU A 120 -3.64 7.61 1.70
N ASN A 121 -3.04 8.76 1.40
CA ASN A 121 -1.87 9.27 2.11
C ASN A 121 -2.31 9.97 3.41
N HIS A 122 -2.02 9.38 4.57
CA HIS A 122 -2.52 9.79 5.89
C HIS A 122 -1.44 9.89 6.97
N TRP A 123 -0.62 10.93 6.86
CA TRP A 123 0.35 11.29 7.90
C TRP A 123 0.59 12.80 7.90
N LEU A 124 1.17 13.33 8.97
CA LEU A 124 1.61 14.73 9.02
C LEU A 124 3.04 14.84 8.46
N PRO A 125 3.35 15.80 7.58
CA PRO A 125 4.64 15.89 6.89
C PRO A 125 5.77 16.41 7.78
N ARG A 126 5.63 16.32 9.10
CA ARG A 126 6.63 16.80 10.07
C ARG A 126 7.87 15.90 10.04
N ARG A 127 9.04 16.51 10.28
CA ARG A 127 10.34 15.82 10.28
C ARG A 127 11.16 16.22 11.53
N PRO A 128 11.55 15.26 12.40
CA PRO A 128 11.21 13.82 12.34
C PRO A 128 9.71 13.59 12.58
N ALA A 129 9.13 12.52 12.04
CA ALA A 129 7.78 12.09 12.41
C ALA A 129 7.73 11.77 13.93
N LEU A 130 6.58 11.92 14.57
CA LEU A 130 6.40 11.66 16.01
C LEU A 130 5.28 10.64 16.19
N PRO A 131 5.48 9.64 17.07
CA PRO A 131 4.40 8.73 17.45
C PRO A 131 3.17 9.43 18.02
N SER A 132 3.34 10.57 18.72
CA SER A 132 2.21 11.35 19.25
C SER A 132 1.29 11.90 18.17
N ASP A 133 1.85 12.30 17.03
CA ASP A 133 1.07 12.80 15.90
C ASP A 133 0.28 11.64 15.26
N ALA A 134 0.92 10.48 15.11
CA ALA A 134 0.27 9.27 14.62
C ALA A 134 -0.87 8.81 15.54
N LEU A 135 -0.67 8.82 16.87
CA LEU A 135 -1.73 8.54 17.84
C LEU A 135 -2.97 9.43 17.63
N GLU A 136 -2.77 10.71 17.29
CA GLU A 136 -3.87 11.65 17.07
C GLU A 136 -4.53 11.45 15.69
N VAL A 137 -3.74 11.35 14.62
CA VAL A 137 -4.31 11.30 13.27
C VAL A 137 -4.81 9.92 12.89
N ASN A 138 -4.19 8.84 13.39
CA ASN A 138 -4.63 7.46 13.13
C ASN A 138 -5.78 7.02 14.04
N ALA A 139 -6.28 7.89 14.94
CA ALA A 139 -7.49 7.62 15.72
C ALA A 139 -8.68 7.28 14.80
N ALA A 140 -9.53 6.34 15.21
CA ALA A 140 -10.54 5.76 14.33
C ALA A 140 -11.52 6.81 13.79
N ASP A 141 -11.95 7.75 14.64
CA ASP A 141 -12.87 8.83 14.25
C ASP A 141 -12.25 9.79 13.23
N VAL A 142 -10.94 10.03 13.29
CA VAL A 142 -10.22 10.87 12.32
C VAL A 142 -9.98 10.15 11.00
N LEU A 143 -9.37 8.96 11.05
CA LEU A 143 -8.97 8.22 9.86
C LEU A 143 -10.19 7.67 9.09
N LEU A 144 -11.14 7.04 9.78
CA LEU A 144 -12.31 6.44 9.14
C LEU A 144 -13.24 7.50 8.54
N GLU A 145 -13.44 8.64 9.23
CA GLU A 145 -14.22 9.75 8.67
C GLU A 145 -13.57 10.27 7.39
N ARG A 146 -12.24 10.48 7.41
CA ARG A 146 -11.49 10.91 6.22
C ARG A 146 -11.62 9.89 5.09
N ALA A 147 -11.37 8.62 5.36
CA ALA A 147 -11.42 7.57 4.36
C ALA A 147 -12.81 7.48 3.69
N ARG A 148 -13.89 7.56 4.47
CA ARG A 148 -15.27 7.58 3.96
C ARG A 148 -15.58 8.83 3.14
N ARG A 149 -15.12 10.00 3.58
CA ARG A 149 -15.24 11.25 2.80
C ARG A 149 -14.53 11.12 1.46
N CYS A 150 -13.29 10.66 1.46
CA CYS A 150 -12.53 10.48 0.23
C CYS A 150 -13.13 9.41 -0.67
N ALA A 151 -13.72 8.36 -0.09
CA ALA A 151 -14.45 7.36 -0.87
C ALA A 151 -15.67 7.95 -1.57
N ALA A 152 -16.45 8.80 -0.88
CA ALA A 152 -17.57 9.51 -1.48
C ALA A 152 -17.14 10.50 -2.56
N ASP A 153 -16.06 11.26 -2.33
CA ASP A 153 -15.55 12.26 -3.26
C ASP A 153 -14.95 11.63 -4.53
N ARG A 154 -14.32 10.46 -4.40
CA ARG A 154 -13.61 9.76 -5.49
C ARG A 154 -14.45 8.68 -6.16
N GLY A 155 -15.55 8.26 -5.52
CA GLY A 155 -16.38 7.15 -6.00
C GLY A 155 -15.74 5.77 -5.84
N ASP A 156 -14.68 5.67 -5.04
CA ASP A 156 -13.93 4.43 -4.81
C ASP A 156 -13.38 4.36 -3.39
N VAL A 157 -13.41 3.19 -2.77
CA VAL A 157 -12.94 3.00 -1.38
C VAL A 157 -11.41 2.88 -1.40
N PRO A 158 -10.67 3.61 -0.53
CA PRO A 158 -9.24 3.39 -0.40
C PRO A 158 -8.93 1.91 -0.13
N ASN A 159 -8.15 1.29 -1.01
CA ASN A 159 -7.68 -0.09 -0.85
C ASN A 159 -6.21 -0.17 -0.41
N ILE A 160 -5.55 0.99 -0.29
CA ILE A 160 -4.28 1.14 0.40
C ILE A 160 -4.36 2.37 1.32
N VAL A 161 -4.10 2.20 2.61
CA VAL A 161 -4.08 3.29 3.60
C VAL A 161 -2.67 3.40 4.16
N ALA A 162 -1.97 4.48 3.81
CA ALA A 162 -0.59 4.70 4.25
C ALA A 162 -0.54 5.69 5.41
N VAL A 163 0.10 5.30 6.51
CA VAL A 163 0.26 6.10 7.73
C VAL A 163 1.71 6.07 8.23
N ASP A 164 2.08 7.04 9.07
CA ASP A 164 3.25 6.93 9.93
C ASP A 164 2.89 6.13 11.21
N PHE A 165 3.83 5.31 11.71
CA PHE A 165 3.68 4.47 12.93
C PHE A 165 2.37 3.66 12.94
N TYR A 166 2.29 2.63 12.08
CA TYR A 166 1.07 1.84 11.87
C TYR A 166 0.48 1.21 13.15
N ASP A 167 1.30 1.02 14.19
CA ASP A 167 0.95 0.47 15.49
C ASP A 167 0.50 1.52 16.52
N ALA A 168 0.43 2.80 16.11
CA ALA A 168 -0.07 3.90 16.92
C ALA A 168 -1.45 4.36 16.43
N GLY A 169 -2.43 4.42 17.35
CA GLY A 169 -3.81 4.80 17.08
C GLY A 169 -4.67 3.58 16.75
N ASP A 170 -5.70 3.78 15.92
CA ASP A 170 -6.73 2.77 15.63
C ASP A 170 -6.79 2.45 14.13
N LEU A 171 -5.61 2.32 13.49
CA LEU A 171 -5.50 2.01 12.06
C LEU A 171 -6.28 0.74 11.71
N PHE A 172 -6.06 -0.35 12.45
CA PHE A 172 -6.68 -1.65 12.19
C PHE A 172 -8.20 -1.60 12.32
N THR A 173 -8.72 -0.99 13.38
CA THR A 173 -10.16 -0.72 13.55
C THR A 173 -10.75 0.05 12.36
N SER A 174 -10.02 1.04 11.84
CA SER A 174 -10.48 1.83 10.68
C SER A 174 -10.52 1.00 9.40
N VAL A 175 -9.48 0.21 9.11
CA VAL A 175 -9.44 -0.61 7.89
C VAL A 175 -10.39 -1.80 7.96
N ASP A 176 -10.62 -2.39 9.14
CA ASP A 176 -11.64 -3.43 9.33
C ASP A 176 -13.04 -2.88 9.01
N ALA A 177 -13.35 -1.68 9.51
CA ALA A 177 -14.61 -1.01 9.21
C ALA A 177 -14.76 -0.65 7.72
N LEU A 178 -13.67 -0.34 7.01
CA LEU A 178 -13.69 -0.13 5.55
C LEU A 178 -13.92 -1.44 4.79
N ASN A 179 -13.40 -2.56 5.31
CA ASN A 179 -13.62 -3.90 4.77
C ASN A 179 -14.97 -4.53 5.18
N GLY A 180 -15.75 -3.85 6.02
CA GLY A 180 -17.03 -4.36 6.53
C GLY A 180 -16.88 -5.52 7.52
N LEU A 181 -15.71 -5.65 8.15
CA LEU A 181 -15.46 -6.62 9.21
C LEU A 181 -16.00 -6.08 10.55
N PRO A 182 -16.45 -6.97 11.46
CA PRO A 182 -16.83 -6.56 12.81
C PRO A 182 -15.62 -5.96 13.55
N GLY A 183 -15.86 -4.99 14.44
CA GLY A 183 -14.79 -4.47 15.29
C GLY A 183 -14.26 -5.55 16.24
N GLU A 184 -13.03 -5.41 16.75
CA GLU A 184 -12.40 -6.41 17.64
C GLU A 184 -13.26 -6.75 18.88
N ASP A 185 -14.10 -5.81 19.35
CA ASP A 185 -15.06 -6.00 20.46
C ASP A 185 -16.35 -6.75 20.07
N GLU A 186 -16.57 -7.00 18.78
CA GLU A 186 -17.75 -7.67 18.21
C GLU A 186 -17.39 -8.97 17.46
N ALA A 187 -16.12 -9.40 17.50
CA ALA A 187 -15.70 -10.70 16.98
C ALA A 187 -16.26 -11.84 17.87
N PRO A 188 -16.79 -12.94 17.29
CA PRO A 188 -17.43 -14.03 18.03
C PRO A 188 -16.47 -14.87 18.89
#